data_AF-A0A7V9MIM0-F1
#
_entry.id   AF-A0A7V9MIM0-F1
#
_cell.length_a   1.000
_cell.length_b   1.000
_cell.length_c   1.000
_cell.angle_alpha   90.00
_cell.angle_beta   90.00
_cell.angle_gamma   90.00
#
_symmetry.space_group_name_H-M   'P 1'
#
loop_
_entity.id
_entity.type
_entity.pdbx_description
1 polymer ?
#
loop_
_entity_poly.entity_id
_entity_poly.type
_entity_poly.pdbx_seq_one_letter_code
_entity_poly.pdbx_strand_id
1 'polypeptide(L)'
;MGEGRTVRLTPAAMEQLRDDEALVFDWHTIAICCAAAGDVSLRRTTRAEAERSRSFVRMPGEGSAPVYAHRRAYPHLAGRAITVDCRRSLGMRRFTSDLPADFGLRSVFGRLPAPNS
;
A
#
# COMPACT_ATOMS: atom_id res chain seq x y z
N MET A 1 -5.71 -16.25 16.64
CA MET A 1 -6.70 -16.65 15.61
C MET A 1 -7.79 -15.58 15.65
N GLY A 2 -7.95 -14.65 14.74
CA GLY A 2 -7.19 -14.21 13.58
C GLY A 2 -7.88 -12.92 13.14
N GLU A 3 -7.20 -11.79 13.22
CA GLU A 3 -7.68 -10.55 12.60
C GLU A 3 -6.55 -10.08 11.71
N GLY A 4 -6.52 -10.66 10.51
CA GLY A 4 -5.72 -10.11 9.43
C GLY A 4 -6.18 -8.67 9.25
N ARG A 5 -5.41 -7.72 9.75
CA ARG A 5 -5.69 -6.31 9.55
C ARG A 5 -5.50 -6.04 8.08
N THR A 6 -6.62 -5.77 7.45
CA THR A 6 -6.89 -5.99 6.05
C THR A 6 -6.84 -4.65 5.31
N VAL A 7 -6.36 -4.65 4.07
CA VAL A 7 -6.45 -3.47 3.20
C VAL A 7 -7.89 -3.32 2.74
N ARG A 8 -8.49 -2.17 3.02
CA ARG A 8 -9.87 -1.86 2.65
C ARG A 8 -9.90 -0.83 1.52
N LEU A 9 -10.67 -1.11 0.49
CA LEU A 9 -10.91 -0.13 -0.58
C LEU A 9 -12.19 0.63 -0.27
N THR A 10 -12.19 1.94 -0.49
CA THR A 10 -13.44 2.69 -0.51
C THR A 10 -14.30 2.24 -1.69
N PRO A 11 -15.63 2.41 -1.64
CA PRO A 11 -16.50 2.11 -2.79
C PRO A 11 -16.02 2.79 -4.08
N ALA A 12 -15.59 4.05 -3.98
CA ALA A 12 -15.02 4.79 -5.10
C ALA A 12 -13.74 4.14 -5.65
N ALA A 13 -12.88 3.58 -4.80
CA ALA A 13 -11.71 2.83 -5.23
C ALA A 13 -12.09 1.50 -5.89
N MET A 14 -13.08 0.78 -5.36
CA MET A 14 -13.56 -0.48 -5.94
C MET A 14 -14.18 -0.27 -7.32
N GLU A 15 -15.02 0.75 -7.51
CA GLU A 15 -15.65 1.02 -8.81
C GLU A 15 -14.64 1.47 -9.88
N GLN A 16 -13.54 2.08 -9.45
CA GLN A 16 -12.53 2.63 -10.36
C GLN A 16 -11.39 1.67 -10.67
N LEU A 17 -11.23 0.63 -9.85
CA LEU A 17 -10.26 -0.45 -10.04
C LEU A 17 -10.83 -1.44 -11.05
N ARG A 18 -10.14 -1.61 -12.18
CA ARG A 18 -10.52 -2.60 -13.18
C ARG A 18 -10.13 -4.01 -12.72
N ASP A 19 -10.80 -5.02 -13.27
CA ASP A 19 -10.58 -6.44 -12.92
C ASP A 19 -9.12 -6.91 -13.15
N ASP A 20 -8.47 -6.40 -14.19
CA ASP A 20 -7.06 -6.68 -14.49
C ASP A 20 -6.08 -5.75 -13.74
N GLU A 21 -6.56 -4.66 -13.12
CA GLU A 21 -5.72 -3.73 -12.38
C GLU A 21 -5.51 -4.20 -10.94
N ALA A 22 -4.28 -4.08 -10.47
CA ALA A 22 -3.87 -4.34 -9.10
C ALA A 22 -3.20 -3.11 -8.49
N LEU A 23 -3.30 -3.02 -7.17
CA LEU A 23 -2.65 -1.96 -6.39
C LEU A 23 -1.42 -2.54 -5.70
N VAL A 24 -0.28 -1.87 -5.83
CA VAL A 24 0.97 -2.27 -5.21
C VAL A 24 1.46 -1.15 -4.31
N PHE A 25 1.72 -1.48 -3.05
CA PHE A 25 2.53 -0.67 -2.15
C PHE A 25 4.01 -0.95 -2.43
N ASP A 26 4.67 -0.06 -3.15
CA ASP A 26 6.08 -0.17 -3.51
C ASP A 26 6.99 0.38 -2.40
N TRP A 27 8.21 -0.15 -2.29
CA TRP A 27 9.20 0.29 -1.31
C TRP A 27 10.40 0.93 -2.01
N HIS A 28 10.57 2.23 -1.83
CA HIS A 28 11.75 2.93 -2.33
C HIS A 28 12.64 3.35 -1.18
N THR A 29 13.95 3.12 -1.34
CA THR A 29 14.93 3.51 -0.33
C THR A 29 15.41 4.92 -0.64
N ILE A 30 15.16 5.84 0.27
CA ILE A 30 15.67 7.20 0.26
C ILE A 30 16.97 7.19 1.06
N ALA A 31 18.08 7.42 0.37
CA ALA A 31 19.36 7.63 1.03
C ALA A 31 19.41 9.05 1.60
N ILE A 32 19.70 9.14 2.89
CA ILE A 32 20.05 10.38 3.59
C ILE A 32 21.53 10.24 3.98
N CYS A 33 22.26 11.36 3.99
CA CYS A 33 23.72 11.46 4.18
C CYS A 33 24.34 10.49 5.22
N CYS A 34 23.59 10.12 6.27
CA CYS A 34 24.05 9.18 7.31
C CYS A 34 23.08 8.01 7.59
N ALA A 35 21.98 7.85 6.84
CA ALA A 35 20.95 6.84 7.10
C ALA A 35 20.16 6.48 5.83
N ALA A 36 19.65 5.25 5.73
CA ALA A 36 18.68 4.89 4.70
C ALA A 36 17.28 4.89 5.33
N ALA A 37 16.37 5.71 4.80
CA ALA A 37 14.95 5.65 5.14
C ALA A 37 14.19 5.04 3.97
N GLY A 38 13.42 3.98 4.19
CA GLY A 38 12.62 3.42 3.10
C GLY A 38 11.18 3.90 3.19
N ASP A 39 10.63 4.40 2.10
CA ASP A 39 9.28 4.96 1.99
C ASP A 39 8.37 4.13 1.10
N VAL A 40 7.07 4.22 1.41
CA VAL A 40 6.02 3.42 0.77
C VAL A 40 5.25 4.30 -0.19
N SER A 41 5.26 3.94 -1.48
CA SER A 41 4.42 4.60 -2.48
C SER A 41 3.30 3.66 -2.96
N LEU A 42 2.13 4.22 -3.25
CA LEU A 42 1.04 3.45 -3.84
C LEU A 42 1.07 3.61 -5.36
N ARG A 43 1.24 2.49 -6.08
CA ARG A 43 1.25 2.45 -7.54
C ARG A 43 0.20 1.46 -8.05
N ARG A 44 -0.30 1.74 -9.25
CA ARG A 44 -1.12 0.79 -10.02
C ARG A 44 -0.23 -0.07 -10.88
N THR A 45 -0.60 -1.33 -11.03
CA THR A 45 -0.02 -2.25 -11.98
C THR A 45 -1.11 -3.20 -12.48
N THR A 46 -0.77 -4.16 -13.34
CA THR A 46 -1.69 -5.24 -13.71
C THR A 46 -1.55 -6.38 -12.72
N ARG A 47 -2.62 -7.15 -12.52
CA ARG A 47 -2.61 -8.32 -11.64
C ARG A 47 -1.56 -9.33 -12.08
N ALA A 48 -1.44 -9.57 -13.38
CA ALA A 48 -0.44 -10.48 -13.95
C ALA A 48 1.00 -10.06 -13.58
N GLU A 49 1.32 -8.77 -13.68
CA GLU A 49 2.66 -8.26 -13.33
C GLU A 49 2.93 -8.35 -11.82
N ALA A 50 1.92 -8.10 -11.00
CA ALA A 50 2.02 -8.24 -9.56
C ALA A 50 2.24 -9.69 -9.14
N GLU A 51 1.51 -10.64 -9.73
CA GLU A 51 1.63 -12.07 -9.44
C GLU A 51 2.92 -12.69 -9.99
N ARG A 52 3.43 -12.20 -11.12
CA ARG A 52 4.70 -12.64 -11.70
C ARG A 52 5.91 -12.22 -10.86
N SER A 53 5.80 -11.11 -10.14
CA SER A 53 6.90 -10.49 -9.41
C SER A 53 7.11 -11.13 -8.04
N ARG A 54 8.27 -11.79 -7.87
CA ARG A 54 8.68 -12.38 -6.57
C ARG A 54 8.93 -11.37 -5.45
N SER A 55 9.01 -10.09 -5.80
CA SER A 55 9.22 -8.98 -4.87
C SER A 55 7.93 -8.51 -4.21
N PHE A 56 6.76 -8.88 -4.74
CA PHE A 56 5.47 -8.51 -4.17
C PHE A 56 4.83 -9.67 -3.42
N VAL A 57 4.13 -9.33 -2.34
CA VAL A 57 3.35 -10.25 -1.51
C VAL A 57 1.91 -9.77 -1.55
N ARG A 58 0.98 -10.70 -1.77
CA ARG A 58 -0.44 -10.39 -1.72
C ARG A 58 -0.83 -9.98 -0.31
N MET A 59 -1.45 -8.82 -0.17
CA MET A 59 -1.97 -8.35 1.11
C MET A 59 -3.35 -8.97 1.35
N PRO A 60 -3.71 -9.29 2.60
CA PRO A 60 -5.10 -9.58 2.93
C PRO A 60 -5.93 -8.34 2.64
N GLY A 61 -6.91 -8.46 1.75
CA GLY A 61 -7.80 -7.39 1.28
C GLY A 61 -9.27 -7.65 1.66
N GLU A 62 -10.03 -6.61 1.95
CA GLU A 62 -11.46 -6.67 2.24
C GLU A 62 -12.18 -6.59 0.89
N GLY A 63 -12.96 -7.63 0.59
CA GLY A 63 -13.38 -7.87 -0.79
C GLY A 63 -12.23 -8.40 -1.64
N SER A 64 -12.53 -8.98 -2.79
CA SER A 64 -11.55 -9.63 -3.68
C SER A 64 -10.59 -8.64 -4.37
N ALA A 65 -10.26 -7.52 -3.73
CA ALA A 65 -9.40 -6.49 -4.30
C ALA A 65 -7.95 -6.98 -4.41
N PRO A 66 -7.36 -6.99 -5.61
CA PRO A 66 -5.98 -7.42 -5.84
C PRO A 66 -4.99 -6.36 -5.33
N VAL A 67 -4.71 -6.38 -4.02
CA VAL A 67 -3.71 -5.53 -3.38
C VAL A 67 -2.46 -6.34 -3.03
N TYR A 68 -1.30 -5.77 -3.37
CA TYR A 68 0.00 -6.34 -3.12
C TYR A 68 0.89 -5.31 -2.41
N ALA A 69 1.89 -5.79 -1.70
CA ALA A 69 2.91 -4.95 -1.10
C ALA A 69 4.29 -5.50 -1.44
N HIS A 70 5.27 -4.62 -1.63
CA HIS A 70 6.66 -5.01 -1.74
C HIS A 70 7.09 -5.74 -0.46
N ARG A 71 7.84 -6.83 -0.59
CA ARG A 71 8.29 -7.68 0.54
C ARG A 71 8.94 -6.89 1.67
N ARG A 72 9.65 -5.80 1.33
CA ARG A 72 10.27 -4.90 2.32
C ARG A 72 9.26 -3.97 3.00
N ALA A 73 8.21 -3.55 2.32
CA ALA A 73 7.12 -2.76 2.90
C ALA A 73 6.17 -3.62 3.75
N TYR A 74 5.96 -4.88 3.35
CA TYR A 74 5.05 -5.82 4.00
C TYR A 74 5.14 -5.83 5.53
N PRO A 75 6.30 -6.00 6.20
CA PRO A 75 6.36 -6.01 7.67
C PRO A 75 5.91 -4.69 8.33
N HIS A 76 6.02 -3.55 7.62
CA HIS A 76 5.57 -2.26 8.13
C HIS A 76 4.06 -2.03 7.91
N LEU A 77 3.50 -2.67 6.89
CA LEU A 77 2.07 -2.59 6.53
C LEU A 77 1.24 -3.69 7.18
N ALA A 78 1.84 -4.87 7.42
CA ALA A 78 1.21 -6.02 8.04
C ALA A 78 0.82 -5.65 9.47
N GLY A 79 -0.46 -5.80 9.79
CA GLY A 79 -0.99 -5.42 11.10
C GLY A 79 -1.49 -3.97 11.19
N ARG A 80 -1.63 -3.26 10.06
CA ARG A 80 -2.32 -1.97 9.97
C ARG A 80 -3.61 -2.08 9.17
N ALA A 81 -4.66 -1.38 9.61
CA ALA A 81 -5.82 -1.14 8.79
C ALA A 81 -5.48 -0.04 7.79
N ILE A 82 -5.44 -0.37 6.50
CA ILE A 82 -5.08 0.58 5.45
C ILE A 82 -6.30 0.81 4.59
N THR A 83 -6.78 2.05 4.54
CA THR A 83 -7.84 2.45 3.64
C THR A 83 -7.23 3.01 2.35
N VAL A 84 -7.67 2.50 1.21
CA VAL A 84 -7.32 3.03 -0.11
C VAL A 84 -8.53 3.70 -0.73
N ASP A 85 -8.39 4.98 -1.02
CA ASP A 85 -9.35 5.78 -1.75
C ASP A 85 -8.92 6.01 -3.21
N CYS A 86 -9.87 6.31 -4.08
CA CYS A 86 -9.59 6.74 -5.45
C CYS A 86 -10.24 8.09 -5.72
N ARG A 87 -9.40 9.10 -5.95
CA ARG A 87 -9.84 10.41 -6.41
C ARG A 87 -9.67 10.53 -7.92
N ARG A 88 -10.76 10.81 -8.64
CA ARG A 88 -10.70 11.19 -10.06
C ARG A 88 -10.44 12.70 -10.13
N SER A 89 -9.33 13.10 -10.74
CA SER A 89 -8.98 14.51 -10.93
C SER A 89 -8.48 14.72 -12.35
N LEU A 90 -9.12 15.64 -13.10
CA LEU A 90 -8.75 16.01 -14.48
C LEU A 90 -8.59 14.80 -15.44
N GLY A 91 -9.53 13.85 -15.41
CA GLY A 91 -9.48 12.63 -16.24
C GLY A 91 -8.49 11.56 -15.75
N MET A 92 -7.66 11.87 -14.76
CA MET A 92 -6.70 10.92 -14.17
C MET A 92 -7.29 10.29 -12.91
N ARG A 93 -7.29 8.96 -12.85
CA ARG A 93 -7.63 8.20 -11.64
C ARG A 93 -6.40 8.23 -10.72
N ARG A 94 -6.49 8.76 -9.51
CA ARG A 94 -5.39 8.73 -8.55
C ARG A 94 -5.83 7.96 -7.32
N PHE A 95 -5.18 6.83 -7.08
CA PHE A 95 -5.38 6.04 -5.87
C PHE A 95 -4.48 6.60 -4.77
N THR A 96 -5.04 6.77 -3.58
CA THR A 96 -4.36 7.32 -2.41
C THR A 96 -4.68 6.45 -1.21
N SER A 97 -3.68 6.15 -0.39
CA SER A 97 -3.89 5.47 0.89
C SER A 97 -3.98 6.47 2.04
N ASP A 98 -4.63 6.07 3.13
CA ASP A 98 -4.62 6.79 4.42
C ASP A 98 -3.24 6.77 5.13
N LEU A 99 -2.25 6.06 4.56
CA LEU A 99 -0.88 6.10 5.06
C LEU A 99 -0.30 7.51 4.90
N PRO A 100 0.41 8.04 5.92
CA PRO A 100 1.10 9.31 5.81
C PRO A 100 2.14 9.24 4.69
N ALA A 101 2.28 10.32 3.90
CA ALA A 101 3.26 10.40 2.81
C ALA A 101 4.73 10.32 3.28
N ASP A 102 4.96 10.45 4.59
CA ASP A 102 6.27 10.34 5.27
C ASP A 102 6.38 9.01 6.05
N PHE A 103 5.56 8.02 5.73
CA PHE A 103 5.46 6.77 6.48
C PHE A 103 6.81 6.07 6.64
N GLY A 104 7.62 6.09 5.59
CA GLY A 104 8.94 5.50 5.61
C GLY A 104 9.91 6.16 6.55
N LEU A 105 9.95 7.49 6.47
CA LEU A 105 10.75 8.33 7.35
C LEU A 105 10.30 8.16 8.80
N ARG A 106 8.99 8.18 9.08
CA ARG A 106 8.44 7.89 10.41
C ARG A 106 8.75 6.49 10.92
N SER A 107 8.78 5.48 10.03
CA SER A 107 9.17 4.11 10.38
C SER A 107 10.62 4.04 10.84
N VAL A 108 11.52 4.71 10.14
CA VAL A 108 12.96 4.75 10.47
C VAL A 108 13.23 5.54 11.75
N PHE A 109 12.47 6.60 12.01
CA PHE A 109 12.59 7.39 13.24
C PHE A 109 11.79 6.84 14.44
N GLY A 110 11.15 5.66 14.32
CA GLY A 110 10.31 5.11 15.39
C GLY A 110 9.10 5.98 15.75
N ARG A 111 8.73 6.93 14.89
CA ARG A 111 7.62 7.89 15.06
C ARG A 111 6.37 7.47 14.29
N LEU A 112 6.20 6.16 14.10
CA LEU A 112 4.97 5.63 13.56
C LEU A 112 3.84 5.89 14.56
N PRO A 113 2.72 6.52 14.15
CA PRO A 113 1.54 6.54 14.99
C PRO A 113 1.17 5.09 15.30
N ALA A 114 0.80 4.82 16.56
CA ALA A 114 0.36 3.51 17.01
C ALA A 114 -0.72 3.00 16.04
N PRO A 115 -0.71 1.71 15.65
CA PRO A 115 -1.80 1.16 14.87
C PRO A 115 -3.08 1.39 15.68
N ASN A 116 -4.03 2.17 15.14
CA ASN A 116 -5.28 2.50 15.86
C ASN A 116 -5.85 1.22 16.49
N SER A 117 -5.85 1.20 17.81
CA SER A 117 -6.52 0.20 18.66
C SER A 117 -8.02 0.44 18.66
#